data_AF-A0A5B1R7B9-F1
#
_entry.id   AF-A0A5B1R7B9-F1
#
_cell.length_a   1.000
_cell.length_b   1.000
_cell.length_c   1.000
_cell.angle_alpha   90.00
_cell.angle_beta   90.00
_cell.angle_gamma   90.00
#
_symmetry.space_group_name_H-M   'P 1'
#
loop_
_entity.id
_entity.type
_entity.pdbx_description
1 polymer ?
#
loop_
_entity_poly.entity_id
_entity_poly.type
_entity_poly.pdbx_seq_one_letter_code
_entity_poly.pdbx_strand_id
1 'polypeptide(L)'
;MTVTVNGAEKAKVLPASFYDRFLSTACKERKPSPIRSLFPLEKEPGVISLLAGKPNSATFPIDSIKLSSRLPTDPTKEIPLTIEGETLAEALQYSATAGIPSLVKWLTGLQEAEHRRKQGEGWRLSVASGSQDAFYKATTAVLNPGDVVLVETPAYAGVIPVYSSLHVEMIEVPTDEKGIRSDVLRSILENWPASKPKPKTLYTVPYGSNPTGYTATVERRLEVLELSRQHDFLIFEDDPYYYLYYGKAARPPSYFSLEAQTGEIGRVLRFDSLSKILSAGIRIGFTTGPTRLLNAMDDHTAQANLQVSSLTQAITFSVLNAWGYDNFIIHTQNTSQFYRQKRDIFAAAMRKHLDGLAEWNIPEAGMFFWFKLLLHEDPNEVIDSDAVIRGNAFKGGVLALPGNVFLPSGAATGFVRASFSLLGEDEVDEALRRLRVVLLKEREGAAKAN
;
A
#
# COMPACT_ATOMS: atom_id res chain seq x y z
N MET A 1 -26.66 9.93 -1.67
CA MET A 1 -27.56 8.76 -1.57
C MET A 1 -27.37 8.15 -0.19
N THR A 2 -28.43 7.67 0.44
CA THR A 2 -28.31 7.03 1.76
C THR A 2 -28.40 5.52 1.57
N VAL A 3 -27.41 4.78 2.04
CA VAL A 3 -27.30 3.33 1.85
C VAL A 3 -27.37 2.62 3.21
N THR A 4 -27.97 1.43 3.22
CA THR A 4 -28.03 0.58 4.41
C THR A 4 -26.76 -0.24 4.49
N VAL A 5 -25.89 0.09 5.45
CA VAL A 5 -24.67 -0.69 5.72
C VAL A 5 -24.93 -1.57 6.95
N ASN A 6 -24.71 -2.89 6.84
CA ASN A 6 -24.72 -3.84 7.96
C ASN A 6 -25.92 -3.79 8.94
N GLY A 7 -27.11 -3.42 8.48
CA GLY A 7 -28.35 -3.52 9.28
C GLY A 7 -28.48 -2.49 10.42
N ALA A 8 -27.55 -1.56 10.58
CA ALA A 8 -27.64 -0.45 11.53
C ALA A 8 -27.02 0.82 10.94
N GLU A 9 -27.81 1.90 10.99
CA GLU A 9 -27.58 3.25 10.47
C GLU A 9 -27.26 3.45 8.97
N LYS A 10 -27.77 4.57 8.48
CA LYS A 10 -27.88 4.93 7.08
C LYS A 10 -26.68 5.81 6.74
N ALA A 11 -25.57 5.22 6.30
CA ALA A 11 -24.39 6.00 5.92
C ALA A 11 -24.69 6.83 4.66
N LYS A 12 -24.29 8.10 4.68
CA LYS A 12 -24.45 9.03 3.56
C LYS A 12 -23.25 8.88 2.62
N VAL A 13 -23.51 8.45 1.39
CA VAL A 13 -22.50 8.44 0.33
C VAL A 13 -22.23 9.88 -0.11
N LEU A 14 -20.97 10.31 -0.04
CA LEU A 14 -20.55 11.62 -0.52
C LEU A 14 -20.83 11.75 -2.03
N PRO A 15 -21.47 12.86 -2.47
CA PRO A 15 -21.84 13.03 -3.87
C PRO A 15 -20.61 13.25 -4.76
N ALA A 16 -20.73 13.01 -6.06
CA ALA A 16 -19.63 13.21 -7.01
C ALA A 16 -19.03 14.64 -6.96
N SER A 17 -19.88 15.65 -6.73
CA SER A 17 -19.47 17.06 -6.62
C SER A 17 -18.55 17.36 -5.44
N PHE A 18 -18.57 16.52 -4.38
CA PHE A 18 -17.65 16.65 -3.25
C PHE A 18 -16.19 16.52 -3.70
N TYR A 19 -15.92 15.68 -4.70
CA TYR A 19 -14.55 15.38 -5.13
C TYR A 19 -13.95 16.43 -6.06
N ASP A 20 -14.77 17.28 -6.69
CA ASP A 20 -14.30 18.25 -7.69
C ASP A 20 -13.33 19.28 -7.11
N ARG A 21 -13.42 19.57 -5.80
CA ARG A 21 -12.44 20.43 -5.09
C ARG A 21 -11.08 19.76 -4.91
N PHE A 22 -11.01 18.44 -4.89
CA PHE A 22 -9.76 17.70 -4.74
C PHE A 22 -9.05 17.48 -6.06
N LEU A 23 -9.77 17.38 -7.18
CA LEU A 23 -9.15 17.10 -8.48
C LEU A 23 -8.10 18.16 -8.84
N SER A 24 -6.93 17.70 -9.27
CA SER A 24 -5.82 18.54 -9.72
C SER A 24 -6.20 19.36 -10.96
N THR A 25 -5.48 20.44 -11.22
CA THR A 25 -5.64 21.26 -12.42
C THR A 25 -5.39 20.42 -13.66
N ALA A 26 -4.31 19.62 -13.64
CA ALA A 26 -4.00 18.68 -14.71
C ALA A 26 -5.13 17.67 -14.95
N CYS A 27 -5.83 17.20 -13.90
CA CYS A 27 -6.99 16.34 -14.06
C CYS A 27 -8.18 17.07 -14.71
N LYS A 28 -8.46 18.31 -14.30
CA LYS A 28 -9.58 19.12 -14.80
C LYS A 28 -9.39 19.55 -16.26
N GLU A 29 -8.15 19.78 -16.68
CA GLU A 29 -7.80 20.21 -18.03
C GLU A 29 -7.73 19.05 -19.04
N ARG A 30 -7.76 17.79 -18.58
CA ARG A 30 -7.75 16.63 -19.48
C ARG A 30 -8.99 16.64 -20.37
N LYS A 31 -8.75 16.59 -21.67
CA LYS A 31 -9.79 16.39 -22.67
C LYS A 31 -10.11 14.90 -22.79
N PRO A 32 -11.39 14.51 -22.92
CA PRO A 32 -11.76 13.14 -23.24
C PRO A 32 -11.03 12.65 -24.49
N SER A 33 -10.60 11.39 -24.49
CA SER A 33 -9.97 10.80 -25.68
C SER A 33 -10.99 10.74 -26.83
N PRO A 34 -10.73 11.38 -27.98
CA PRO A 34 -11.67 11.40 -29.10
C PRO A 34 -11.91 10.00 -29.70
N ILE A 35 -10.93 9.09 -29.54
CA ILE A 35 -11.07 7.69 -29.98
C ILE A 35 -11.96 6.93 -29.00
N ARG A 36 -11.67 7.01 -27.69
CA ARG A 36 -12.40 6.23 -26.68
C ARG A 36 -13.85 6.68 -26.52
N SER A 37 -14.15 7.95 -26.78
CA SER A 37 -15.54 8.44 -26.80
C SER A 37 -16.40 7.77 -27.87
N LEU A 38 -15.80 7.19 -28.90
CA LEU A 38 -16.49 6.48 -29.97
C LEU A 38 -16.65 4.98 -29.71
N PHE A 39 -15.91 4.38 -28.75
CA PHE A 39 -16.00 2.94 -28.43
C PHE A 39 -17.41 2.46 -28.03
N PRO A 40 -18.24 3.22 -27.29
CA PRO A 40 -19.62 2.79 -27.02
C PRO A 40 -20.44 2.57 -28.29
N LEU A 41 -20.17 3.34 -29.36
CA LEU A 41 -20.88 3.24 -30.64
C LEU A 41 -20.56 1.93 -31.38
N GLU A 42 -19.42 1.29 -31.10
CA GLU A 42 -19.08 -0.02 -31.69
C GLU A 42 -20.00 -1.14 -31.21
N LYS A 43 -20.67 -0.95 -30.07
CA LYS A 43 -21.58 -1.94 -29.48
C LYS A 43 -23.00 -1.84 -30.02
N GLU A 44 -23.30 -0.80 -30.80
CA GLU A 44 -24.62 -0.60 -31.39
C GLU A 44 -24.90 -1.68 -32.45
N PRO A 45 -26.03 -2.42 -32.34
CA PRO A 45 -26.36 -3.48 -33.28
C PRO A 45 -26.36 -2.99 -34.73
N GLY A 46 -25.65 -3.70 -35.61
CA GLY A 46 -25.55 -3.37 -37.04
C GLY A 46 -24.44 -2.40 -37.42
N VAL A 47 -23.73 -1.81 -36.46
CA VAL A 47 -22.54 -0.99 -36.73
C VAL A 47 -21.36 -1.87 -37.10
N ILE A 48 -20.81 -1.67 -38.30
CA ILE A 48 -19.50 -2.20 -38.70
C ILE A 48 -18.45 -1.16 -38.31
N SER A 49 -17.70 -1.44 -37.25
CA SER A 49 -16.68 -0.50 -36.78
C SER A 49 -15.41 -0.52 -37.63
N LEU A 50 -15.01 0.65 -38.13
CA LEU A 50 -13.67 0.93 -38.67
C LEU A 50 -12.84 1.78 -37.70
N LEU A 51 -13.31 1.95 -36.46
CA LEU A 51 -12.73 2.82 -35.45
C LEU A 51 -11.51 2.17 -34.77
N ALA A 52 -11.55 0.86 -34.58
CA ALA A 52 -10.56 0.13 -33.81
C ALA A 52 -9.21 0.08 -34.53
N GLY A 53 -8.23 0.84 -34.03
CA GLY A 53 -6.80 0.66 -34.36
C GLY A 53 -6.16 -0.55 -33.66
N LYS A 54 -6.94 -1.62 -33.43
CA LYS A 54 -6.49 -2.82 -32.72
C LYS A 54 -5.84 -3.80 -33.72
N PRO A 55 -4.69 -4.40 -33.40
CA PRO A 55 -4.12 -5.44 -34.25
C PRO A 55 -5.04 -6.67 -34.32
N ASN A 56 -5.06 -7.35 -35.47
CA ASN A 56 -5.85 -8.57 -35.65
C ASN A 56 -5.26 -9.72 -34.80
N SER A 57 -6.08 -10.32 -33.93
CA SER A 57 -5.63 -11.36 -33.00
C SER A 57 -5.08 -12.61 -33.68
N ALA A 58 -5.46 -12.89 -34.94
CA ALA A 58 -4.91 -13.99 -35.72
C ALA A 58 -3.40 -13.84 -36.03
N THR A 59 -2.84 -12.64 -35.82
CA THR A 59 -1.40 -12.37 -36.03
C THR A 59 -0.56 -12.52 -34.76
N PHE A 60 -1.19 -12.74 -33.61
CA PHE A 60 -0.48 -12.88 -32.34
C PHE A 60 0.29 -14.20 -32.31
N PRO A 61 1.61 -14.21 -32.03
CA PRO A 61 2.46 -15.39 -32.18
C PRO A 61 2.44 -16.31 -30.95
N ILE A 62 1.30 -16.38 -30.23
CA ILE A 62 1.14 -17.15 -29.00
C ILE A 62 -0.17 -17.94 -29.11
N ASP A 63 -0.06 -19.26 -29.21
CA ASP A 63 -1.22 -20.15 -29.36
C ASP A 63 -1.86 -20.52 -28.01
N SER A 64 -1.04 -20.68 -26.97
CA SER A 64 -1.50 -20.99 -25.61
C SER A 64 -0.44 -20.64 -24.56
N ILE A 65 -0.87 -20.46 -23.33
CA ILE A 65 0.02 -20.32 -22.16
C ILE A 65 -0.36 -21.38 -21.15
N LYS A 66 0.59 -22.26 -20.83
CA LYS A 66 0.45 -23.30 -19.81
C LYS A 66 1.27 -22.92 -18.59
N LEU A 67 0.66 -23.00 -17.43
CA LEU A 67 1.30 -22.77 -16.14
C LEU A 67 0.67 -23.67 -15.09
N SER A 68 1.34 -23.82 -13.95
CA SER A 68 0.74 -24.48 -12.79
C SER A 68 0.81 -23.58 -11.58
N SER A 69 -0.21 -23.69 -10.72
CA SER A 69 -0.22 -23.05 -9.42
C SER A 69 -0.14 -24.09 -8.33
N ARG A 70 0.63 -23.83 -7.27
CA ARG A 70 0.59 -24.68 -6.07
C ARG A 70 -0.81 -24.63 -5.46
N LEU A 71 -1.28 -25.78 -4.96
CA LEU A 71 -2.54 -25.86 -4.24
C LEU A 71 -2.32 -25.34 -2.80
N PRO A 72 -3.04 -24.29 -2.34
CA PRO A 72 -2.79 -23.71 -1.02
C PRO A 72 -2.99 -24.66 0.16
N THR A 73 -3.87 -25.65 0.03
CA THR A 73 -4.13 -26.67 1.06
C THR A 73 -3.11 -27.80 1.08
N ASP A 74 -2.33 -27.99 0.01
CA ASP A 74 -1.32 -29.02 -0.11
C ASP A 74 -0.22 -28.54 -1.08
N PRO A 75 0.85 -27.89 -0.56
CA PRO A 75 1.90 -27.30 -1.38
C PRO A 75 2.69 -28.30 -2.25
N THR A 76 2.50 -29.61 -2.04
CA THR A 76 3.10 -30.67 -2.86
C THR A 76 2.32 -30.95 -4.14
N LYS A 77 1.08 -30.43 -4.24
CA LYS A 77 0.22 -30.58 -5.40
C LYS A 77 0.16 -29.30 -6.22
N GLU A 78 -0.10 -29.49 -7.51
CA GLU A 78 -0.21 -28.43 -8.49
C GLU A 78 -1.59 -28.46 -9.18
N ILE A 79 -2.09 -27.28 -9.51
CA ILE A 79 -3.27 -27.07 -10.34
C ILE A 79 -2.77 -26.64 -11.73
N PRO A 80 -2.89 -27.48 -12.76
CA PRO A 80 -2.54 -27.10 -14.12
C PRO A 80 -3.56 -26.08 -14.66
N LEU A 81 -3.07 -25.04 -15.33
CA LEU A 81 -3.85 -23.96 -15.91
C LEU A 81 -3.44 -23.76 -17.37
N THR A 82 -4.43 -23.51 -18.23
CA THR A 82 -4.23 -23.19 -19.63
C THR A 82 -4.99 -21.92 -19.98
N ILE A 83 -4.33 -20.97 -20.63
CA ILE A 83 -4.92 -19.77 -21.20
C ILE A 83 -4.84 -19.90 -22.73
N GLU A 84 -5.98 -20.05 -23.38
CA GLU A 84 -6.11 -20.27 -24.82
C GLU A 84 -7.43 -19.68 -25.36
N GLY A 85 -7.62 -19.69 -26.67
CA GLY A 85 -8.85 -19.25 -27.32
C GLY A 85 -9.20 -17.78 -27.03
N GLU A 86 -10.47 -17.51 -26.74
CA GLU A 86 -10.97 -16.15 -26.47
C GLU A 86 -10.30 -15.49 -25.27
N THR A 87 -10.01 -16.25 -24.21
CA THR A 87 -9.32 -15.72 -23.02
C THR A 87 -7.92 -15.25 -23.36
N LEU A 88 -7.19 -16.00 -24.20
CA LEU A 88 -5.87 -15.59 -24.67
C LEU A 88 -5.95 -14.39 -25.61
N ALA A 89 -6.95 -14.37 -26.51
CA ALA A 89 -7.18 -13.23 -27.39
C ALA A 89 -7.45 -11.93 -26.60
N GLU A 90 -8.25 -12.00 -25.51
CA GLU A 90 -8.46 -10.87 -24.60
C GLU A 90 -7.16 -10.49 -23.86
N ALA A 91 -6.42 -11.48 -23.37
CA ALA A 91 -5.17 -11.28 -22.63
C ALA A 91 -4.08 -10.57 -23.45
N LEU A 92 -4.05 -10.82 -24.76
CA LEU A 92 -3.05 -10.26 -25.69
C LEU A 92 -3.51 -8.95 -26.37
N GLN A 93 -4.74 -8.51 -26.13
CA GLN A 93 -5.35 -7.34 -26.78
C GLN A 93 -5.49 -6.14 -25.83
N TYR A 94 -5.71 -4.96 -26.40
CA TYR A 94 -6.25 -3.81 -25.67
C TYR A 94 -7.57 -4.17 -24.98
N SER A 95 -7.69 -3.79 -23.71
CA SER A 95 -8.82 -4.06 -22.82
C SER A 95 -9.24 -2.78 -22.08
N ALA A 96 -10.13 -2.91 -21.09
CA ALA A 96 -10.56 -1.79 -20.28
C ALA A 96 -9.40 -1.26 -19.40
N THR A 97 -9.30 0.06 -19.31
CA THR A 97 -8.24 0.72 -18.53
C THR A 97 -8.29 0.40 -17.05
N ALA A 98 -9.49 0.25 -16.49
CA ALA A 98 -9.69 -0.16 -15.11
C ALA A 98 -9.23 -1.60 -14.82
N GLY A 99 -8.86 -2.37 -15.85
CA GLY A 99 -8.49 -3.78 -15.77
C GLY A 99 -9.43 -4.69 -16.56
N ILE A 100 -9.00 -5.93 -16.80
CA ILE A 100 -9.83 -6.92 -17.49
C ILE A 100 -11.09 -7.21 -16.66
N PRO A 101 -12.29 -7.28 -17.25
CA PRO A 101 -13.54 -7.34 -16.50
C PRO A 101 -13.62 -8.51 -15.51
N SER A 102 -13.08 -9.67 -15.89
CA SER A 102 -13.05 -10.88 -15.07
C SER A 102 -12.24 -10.70 -13.78
N LEU A 103 -11.05 -10.12 -13.87
CA LEU A 103 -10.20 -9.82 -12.72
C LEU A 103 -10.82 -8.73 -11.84
N VAL A 104 -11.34 -7.65 -12.44
CA VAL A 104 -12.00 -6.56 -11.70
C VAL A 104 -13.18 -7.10 -10.90
N LYS A 105 -13.99 -7.98 -11.48
CA LYS A 105 -15.12 -8.62 -10.80
C LYS A 105 -14.66 -9.48 -9.62
N TRP A 106 -13.64 -10.32 -9.83
CA TRP A 106 -13.08 -11.17 -8.77
C TRP A 106 -12.52 -10.33 -7.61
N LEU A 107 -11.73 -9.29 -7.91
CA LEU A 107 -11.16 -8.40 -6.89
C LEU A 107 -12.25 -7.58 -6.17
N THR A 108 -13.31 -7.16 -6.88
CA THR A 108 -14.45 -6.48 -6.26
C THR A 108 -15.13 -7.40 -5.25
N GLY A 109 -15.38 -8.66 -5.60
CA GLY A 109 -15.97 -9.63 -4.66
C GLY A 109 -15.06 -9.94 -3.47
N LEU A 110 -13.74 -9.96 -3.66
CA LEU A 110 -12.78 -10.05 -2.56
C LEU A 110 -12.93 -8.86 -1.59
N GLN A 111 -13.08 -7.64 -2.11
CA GLN A 111 -13.28 -6.44 -1.28
C GLN A 111 -14.61 -6.48 -0.52
N GLU A 112 -15.69 -6.98 -1.14
CA GLU A 112 -16.98 -7.17 -0.47
C GLU A 112 -16.86 -8.18 0.69
N ALA A 113 -16.16 -9.31 0.47
CA ALA A 113 -15.96 -10.34 1.48
C ALA A 113 -15.09 -9.87 2.65
N GLU A 114 -13.96 -9.22 2.36
CA GLU A 114 -12.95 -8.85 3.36
C GLU A 114 -13.30 -7.58 4.15
N HIS A 115 -14.00 -6.63 3.52
CA HIS A 115 -14.28 -5.32 4.10
C HIS A 115 -15.76 -5.08 4.41
N ARG A 116 -16.64 -6.03 4.04
CA ARG A 116 -18.09 -5.95 4.26
C ARG A 116 -18.73 -4.69 3.67
N ARG A 117 -18.17 -4.23 2.56
CA ARG A 117 -18.70 -3.15 1.73
C ARG A 117 -19.51 -3.77 0.60
N LYS A 118 -20.48 -3.03 0.06
CA LYS A 118 -21.36 -3.53 -1.01
C LYS A 118 -21.26 -2.66 -2.25
N GLN A 119 -21.39 -3.27 -3.42
CA GLN A 119 -21.59 -2.52 -4.66
C GLN A 119 -22.81 -1.58 -4.54
N GLY A 120 -22.70 -0.40 -5.16
CA GLY A 120 -23.72 0.67 -5.06
C GLY A 120 -23.44 1.68 -3.94
N GLU A 121 -22.45 1.46 -3.08
CA GLU A 121 -22.04 2.39 -2.02
C GLU A 121 -21.07 3.49 -2.51
N GLY A 122 -21.12 3.86 -3.80
CA GLY A 122 -20.32 4.95 -4.38
C GLY A 122 -18.82 4.66 -4.60
N TRP A 123 -18.39 3.43 -4.35
CA TRP A 123 -17.02 2.97 -4.63
C TRP A 123 -16.97 2.02 -5.83
N ARG A 124 -15.78 1.89 -6.42
CA ARG A 124 -15.44 0.85 -7.40
C ARG A 124 -13.99 0.42 -7.24
N LEU A 125 -13.50 -0.41 -8.16
CA LEU A 125 -12.12 -0.89 -8.20
C LEU A 125 -11.43 -0.53 -9.52
N SER A 126 -10.11 -0.34 -9.50
CA SER A 126 -9.27 -0.20 -10.70
C SER A 126 -7.93 -0.89 -10.50
N VAL A 127 -7.50 -1.70 -11.46
CA VAL A 127 -6.23 -2.43 -11.43
C VAL A 127 -5.08 -1.47 -11.74
N ALA A 128 -3.98 -1.65 -11.01
CA ALA A 128 -2.74 -0.88 -11.14
C ALA A 128 -1.52 -1.80 -11.22
N SER A 129 -0.38 -1.27 -11.65
CA SER A 129 0.90 -2.00 -11.72
C SER A 129 1.60 -2.13 -10.35
N GLY A 130 0.83 -2.48 -9.32
CA GLY A 130 1.20 -2.45 -7.90
C GLY A 130 0.72 -1.19 -7.18
N SER A 131 0.83 -1.16 -5.84
CA SER A 131 0.35 -0.02 -5.05
C SER A 131 1.11 1.28 -5.30
N GLN A 132 2.42 1.22 -5.61
CA GLN A 132 3.20 2.41 -5.99
C GLN A 132 2.63 3.13 -7.23
N ASP A 133 2.21 2.37 -8.26
CA ASP A 133 1.58 2.92 -9.47
C ASP A 133 0.21 3.52 -9.15
N ALA A 134 -0.60 2.81 -8.36
CA ALA A 134 -1.88 3.33 -7.88
C ALA A 134 -1.73 4.64 -7.10
N PHE A 135 -0.80 4.69 -6.16
CA PHE A 135 -0.48 5.88 -5.36
C PHE A 135 -0.01 7.04 -6.23
N TYR A 136 0.89 6.80 -7.20
CA TYR A 136 1.35 7.84 -8.13
C TYR A 136 0.21 8.41 -8.98
N LYS A 137 -0.70 7.56 -9.46
CA LYS A 137 -1.90 7.96 -10.20
C LYS A 137 -2.87 8.76 -9.34
N ALA A 138 -3.09 8.32 -8.11
CA ALA A 138 -3.96 9.00 -7.15
C ALA A 138 -3.41 10.40 -6.81
N THR A 139 -2.12 10.50 -6.49
CA THR A 139 -1.46 11.79 -6.21
C THR A 139 -1.53 12.73 -7.41
N THR A 140 -1.23 12.25 -8.63
CA THR A 140 -1.35 13.06 -9.85
C THR A 140 -2.81 13.51 -10.13
N ALA A 141 -3.79 12.70 -9.77
CA ALA A 141 -5.20 13.02 -9.95
C ALA A 141 -5.71 14.09 -8.96
N VAL A 142 -5.11 14.21 -7.77
CA VAL A 142 -5.65 15.06 -6.68
C VAL A 142 -4.73 16.20 -6.23
N LEU A 143 -3.44 16.15 -6.55
CA LEU A 143 -2.46 17.12 -6.07
C LEU A 143 -1.96 18.03 -7.20
N ASN A 144 -1.74 19.28 -6.84
CA ASN A 144 -1.06 20.31 -7.60
C ASN A 144 0.20 20.75 -6.82
N PRO A 145 1.19 21.36 -7.50
CA PRO A 145 2.27 22.08 -6.82
C PRO A 145 1.73 23.06 -5.77
N GLY A 146 2.32 23.04 -4.58
CA GLY A 146 1.93 23.86 -3.44
C GLY A 146 0.74 23.34 -2.62
N ASP A 147 0.06 22.27 -3.05
CA ASP A 147 -0.92 21.60 -2.20
C ASP A 147 -0.26 21.02 -0.95
N VAL A 148 -1.03 20.89 0.12
CA VAL A 148 -0.57 20.38 1.40
C VAL A 148 -1.04 18.95 1.60
N VAL A 149 -0.16 18.06 2.06
CA VAL A 149 -0.46 16.66 2.39
C VAL A 149 0.00 16.34 3.80
N LEU A 150 -0.77 15.51 4.50
CA LEU A 150 -0.38 14.90 5.77
C LEU A 150 0.28 13.55 5.48
N VAL A 151 1.39 13.26 6.16
CA VAL A 151 2.14 12.03 5.96
C VAL A 151 2.41 11.39 7.32
N GLU A 152 2.01 10.13 7.51
CA GLU A 152 2.43 9.34 8.66
C GLU A 152 3.96 9.25 8.71
N THR A 153 4.59 9.62 9.83
CA THR A 153 6.04 9.56 9.99
C THR A 153 6.49 8.67 11.16
N PRO A 154 7.57 7.88 10.98
CA PRO A 154 8.35 7.71 9.75
C PRO A 154 7.54 7.03 8.62
N ALA A 155 7.75 7.50 7.39
CA ALA A 155 6.94 7.17 6.21
C ALA A 155 7.64 6.12 5.34
N TYR A 156 6.88 5.40 4.50
CA TYR A 156 7.49 4.57 3.45
C TYR A 156 8.33 5.44 2.51
N ALA A 157 9.63 5.19 2.46
CA ALA A 157 10.58 6.00 1.68
C ALA A 157 10.22 6.16 0.19
N GLY A 158 9.41 5.25 -0.39
CA GLY A 158 8.98 5.34 -1.78
C GLY A 158 7.94 6.43 -2.07
N VAL A 159 7.26 6.99 -1.06
CA VAL A 159 6.30 8.09 -1.28
C VAL A 159 6.92 9.48 -1.20
N ILE A 160 8.02 9.63 -0.46
CA ILE A 160 8.68 10.93 -0.26
C ILE A 160 9.11 11.53 -1.62
N PRO A 161 9.82 10.81 -2.51
CA PRO A 161 10.22 11.35 -3.81
C PRO A 161 9.05 11.72 -4.72
N VAL A 162 7.92 11.02 -4.60
CA VAL A 162 6.69 11.33 -5.38
C VAL A 162 6.11 12.66 -4.92
N TYR A 163 6.00 12.88 -3.61
CA TYR A 163 5.53 14.15 -3.08
C TYR A 163 6.51 15.29 -3.37
N SER A 164 7.81 15.07 -3.20
CA SER A 164 8.83 16.06 -3.53
C SER A 164 8.80 16.48 -5.00
N SER A 165 8.62 15.54 -5.93
CA SER A 165 8.57 15.84 -7.38
C SER A 165 7.29 16.54 -7.80
N LEU A 166 6.20 16.36 -7.06
CA LEU A 166 4.95 17.12 -7.24
C LEU A 166 4.99 18.51 -6.58
N HIS A 167 6.08 18.84 -5.88
CA HIS A 167 6.24 20.10 -5.14
C HIS A 167 5.10 20.36 -4.14
N VAL A 168 4.62 19.30 -3.48
CA VAL A 168 3.63 19.44 -2.39
C VAL A 168 4.33 19.67 -1.06
N GLU A 169 3.63 20.35 -0.16
CA GLU A 169 4.09 20.54 1.21
C GLU A 169 3.70 19.33 2.07
N MET A 170 4.70 18.61 2.56
CA MET A 170 4.49 17.46 3.45
C MET A 170 4.47 17.91 4.92
N ILE A 171 3.34 17.69 5.58
CA ILE A 171 3.20 17.87 7.02
C ILE A 171 3.32 16.52 7.69
N GLU A 172 4.41 16.35 8.44
CA GLU A 172 4.71 15.12 9.17
C GLU A 172 3.72 14.93 10.35
N VAL A 173 3.12 13.74 10.44
CA VAL A 173 2.25 13.35 11.56
C VAL A 173 2.84 12.09 12.19
N PRO A 174 3.39 12.16 13.42
CA PRO A 174 4.12 11.05 14.01
C PRO A 174 3.20 9.85 14.27
N THR A 175 3.77 8.65 14.22
CA THR A 175 3.08 7.38 14.53
C THR A 175 3.60 6.78 15.85
N ASP A 176 2.73 6.10 16.58
CA ASP A 176 3.08 5.27 17.74
C ASP A 176 2.65 3.81 17.49
N GLU A 177 2.77 2.96 18.51
CA GLU A 177 2.40 1.54 18.46
C GLU A 177 0.93 1.32 18.04
N LYS A 178 0.10 2.35 18.19
CA LYS A 178 -1.34 2.35 17.88
C LYS A 178 -1.65 2.99 16.53
N GLY A 179 -0.63 3.42 15.77
CA GLY A 179 -0.73 4.10 14.48
C GLY A 179 -0.52 5.62 14.59
N ILE A 180 -0.93 6.37 13.56
CA ILE A 180 -0.84 7.85 13.50
C ILE A 180 -1.31 8.47 14.81
N ARG A 181 -0.55 9.37 15.43
CA ARG A 181 -0.94 10.13 16.64
C ARG A 181 -2.09 11.08 16.33
N SER A 182 -3.32 10.62 16.60
CA SER A 182 -4.56 11.37 16.36
C SER A 182 -4.66 12.66 17.16
N ASP A 183 -4.07 12.70 18.35
CA ASP A 183 -3.96 13.89 19.19
C ASP A 183 -3.06 14.96 18.55
N VAL A 184 -1.94 14.55 17.95
CA VAL A 184 -1.05 15.45 17.20
C VAL A 184 -1.72 15.89 15.90
N LEU A 185 -2.35 14.96 15.17
CA LEU A 185 -3.11 15.28 13.96
C LEU A 185 -4.21 16.31 14.24
N ARG A 186 -4.97 16.11 15.32
CA ARG A 186 -6.00 17.06 15.79
C ARG A 186 -5.39 18.43 16.06
N SER A 187 -4.31 18.48 16.84
CA SER A 187 -3.62 19.73 17.16
C SER A 187 -3.16 20.48 15.90
N ILE A 188 -2.58 19.78 14.92
CA ILE A 188 -2.19 20.36 13.62
C ILE A 188 -3.40 20.98 12.90
N LEU A 189 -4.52 20.26 12.86
CA LEU A 189 -5.71 20.67 12.10
C LEU A 189 -6.50 21.80 12.77
N GLU A 190 -6.59 21.79 14.10
CA GLU A 190 -7.27 22.81 14.91
C GLU A 190 -6.47 24.12 14.98
N ASN A 191 -5.13 24.04 15.01
CA ASN A 191 -4.25 25.21 14.97
C ASN A 191 -3.84 25.62 13.55
N TRP A 192 -4.49 25.06 12.52
CA TRP A 192 -4.12 25.32 11.13
C TRP A 192 -4.33 26.80 10.76
N PRO A 193 -3.35 27.47 10.12
CA PRO A 193 -3.50 28.86 9.75
C PRO A 193 -4.70 29.10 8.84
N ALA A 194 -5.60 30.02 9.21
CA ALA A 194 -6.80 30.33 8.43
C ALA A 194 -6.48 30.87 7.02
N SER A 195 -5.31 31.45 6.82
CA SER A 195 -4.82 31.96 5.53
C SER A 195 -4.28 30.88 4.60
N LYS A 196 -4.11 29.64 5.08
CA LYS A 196 -3.46 28.56 4.34
C LYS A 196 -4.49 27.52 3.90
N PRO A 197 -4.44 27.03 2.64
CA PRO A 197 -5.26 25.90 2.21
C PRO A 197 -5.13 24.71 3.17
N LYS A 198 -6.26 24.05 3.46
CA LYS A 198 -6.28 22.85 4.30
C LYS A 198 -5.58 21.68 3.58
N PRO A 199 -4.97 20.74 4.33
CA PRO A 199 -4.40 19.54 3.73
C PRO A 199 -5.43 18.76 2.91
N LYS A 200 -5.04 18.27 1.73
CA LYS A 200 -5.93 17.53 0.82
C LYS A 200 -6.00 16.05 1.14
N THR A 201 -4.87 15.45 1.51
CA THR A 201 -4.75 14.00 1.73
C THR A 201 -3.97 13.69 3.00
N LEU A 202 -4.23 12.52 3.58
CA LEU A 202 -3.42 11.86 4.58
C LEU A 202 -2.93 10.52 4.02
N TYR A 203 -1.61 10.31 3.94
CA TYR A 203 -1.03 9.01 3.58
C TYR A 203 -0.68 8.21 4.83
N THR A 204 -1.09 6.94 4.86
CA THR A 204 -0.86 6.02 5.99
C THR A 204 -0.67 4.58 5.52
N VAL A 205 0.11 3.82 6.28
CA VAL A 205 0.30 2.36 6.10
C VAL A 205 -0.18 1.66 7.37
N PRO A 206 -1.49 1.36 7.51
CA PRO A 206 -2.06 1.00 8.80
C PRO A 206 -1.77 -0.43 9.27
N TYR A 207 -1.18 -1.30 8.45
CA TYR A 207 -0.72 -2.63 8.87
C TYR A 207 0.77 -2.81 8.62
N GLY A 208 1.50 -3.23 9.64
CA GLY A 208 2.93 -3.55 9.53
C GLY A 208 3.71 -2.41 8.87
N SER A 209 3.45 -1.17 9.29
CA SER A 209 3.88 0.06 8.64
C SER A 209 5.36 0.01 8.26
N ASN A 210 5.70 0.51 7.08
CA ASN A 210 7.11 0.61 6.67
C ASN A 210 7.60 2.03 6.99
N PRO A 211 8.45 2.22 8.01
CA PRO A 211 9.37 1.22 8.55
C PRO A 211 8.97 0.57 9.89
N THR A 212 8.03 1.12 10.64
CA THR A 212 7.88 0.84 12.10
C THR A 212 7.44 -0.57 12.46
N GLY A 213 6.78 -1.28 11.56
CA GLY A 213 6.11 -2.55 11.82
C GLY A 213 4.82 -2.42 12.65
N TYR A 214 4.39 -1.19 12.97
CA TYR A 214 3.18 -0.94 13.76
C TYR A 214 1.90 -1.21 12.96
N THR A 215 0.84 -1.56 13.69
CA THR A 215 -0.49 -1.78 13.14
C THR A 215 -1.46 -0.89 13.88
N ALA A 216 -2.16 -0.02 13.15
CA ALA A 216 -3.07 0.94 13.75
C ALA A 216 -4.27 0.23 14.40
N THR A 217 -4.62 0.63 15.63
CA THR A 217 -5.78 0.06 16.34
C THR A 217 -7.09 0.56 15.74
N VAL A 218 -8.20 -0.08 16.10
CA VAL A 218 -9.54 0.32 15.64
C VAL A 218 -9.88 1.73 16.12
N GLU A 219 -9.59 2.02 17.39
CA GLU A 219 -9.84 3.31 18.02
C GLU A 219 -9.10 4.41 17.27
N ARG A 220 -7.81 4.19 16.97
CA ARG A 220 -7.00 5.20 16.29
C ARG A 220 -7.49 5.46 14.85
N ARG A 221 -7.93 4.41 14.14
CA ARG A 221 -8.52 4.56 12.80
C ARG A 221 -9.83 5.35 12.84
N LEU A 222 -10.69 5.09 13.84
CA LEU A 222 -11.95 5.83 14.01
C LEU A 222 -11.70 7.31 14.33
N GLU A 223 -10.71 7.62 15.18
CA GLU A 223 -10.32 9.00 15.48
C GLU A 223 -9.81 9.74 14.23
N VAL A 224 -8.99 9.09 13.40
CA VAL A 224 -8.50 9.66 12.14
C VAL A 224 -9.63 9.85 11.12
N LEU A 225 -10.58 8.90 11.03
CA LEU A 225 -11.76 9.04 10.17
C LEU A 225 -12.63 10.22 10.59
N GLU A 226 -12.81 10.42 11.90
CA GLU A 226 -13.56 11.56 12.41
C GLU A 226 -12.86 12.89 12.06
N LEU A 227 -11.54 12.96 12.21
CA LEU A 227 -10.76 14.13 11.79
C LEU A 227 -10.84 14.37 10.27
N SER A 228 -10.80 13.32 9.46
CA SER A 228 -10.99 13.38 8.00
C SER A 228 -12.37 13.95 7.62
N ARG A 229 -13.39 13.62 8.41
CA ARG A 229 -14.74 14.17 8.24
C ARG A 229 -14.84 15.64 8.66
N GLN A 230 -14.28 15.98 9.81
CA GLN A 230 -14.31 17.35 10.36
C GLN A 230 -13.50 18.35 9.53
N HIS A 231 -12.37 17.91 8.98
CA HIS A 231 -11.41 18.78 8.28
C HIS A 231 -11.32 18.52 6.78
N ASP A 232 -12.13 17.60 6.26
CA ASP A 232 -12.37 17.47 4.83
C ASP A 232 -11.13 17.09 3.99
N PHE A 233 -10.31 16.15 4.50
CA PHE A 233 -9.20 15.55 3.75
C PHE A 233 -9.50 14.09 3.37
N LEU A 234 -8.90 13.60 2.27
CA LEU A 234 -8.98 12.20 1.84
C LEU A 234 -7.94 11.34 2.55
N ILE A 235 -8.23 10.05 2.77
CA ILE A 235 -7.28 9.09 3.35
C ILE A 235 -6.75 8.19 2.24
N PHE A 236 -5.44 8.18 2.10
CA PHE A 236 -4.66 7.31 1.23
C PHE A 236 -4.14 6.15 2.09
N GLU A 237 -4.91 5.06 2.12
CA GLU A 237 -4.61 3.82 2.86
C GLU A 237 -3.77 2.90 1.96
N ASP A 238 -2.44 2.89 2.11
CA ASP A 238 -1.56 1.96 1.37
C ASP A 238 -1.33 0.68 2.17
N ASP A 239 -1.86 -0.44 1.68
CA ASP A 239 -2.00 -1.68 2.45
C ASP A 239 -1.41 -2.93 1.77
N PRO A 240 -0.14 -2.90 1.33
CA PRO A 240 0.51 -4.07 0.73
C PRO A 240 0.75 -5.21 1.75
N TYR A 241 0.60 -4.93 3.05
CA TYR A 241 0.86 -5.88 4.15
C TYR A 241 -0.41 -6.36 4.86
N TYR A 242 -1.61 -6.00 4.39
CA TYR A 242 -2.90 -6.32 5.04
C TYR A 242 -3.09 -7.81 5.39
N TYR A 243 -2.59 -8.69 4.52
CA TYR A 243 -2.66 -10.16 4.69
C TYR A 243 -1.48 -10.74 5.45
N LEU A 244 -0.44 -9.94 5.75
CA LEU A 244 0.71 -10.33 6.57
C LEU A 244 0.50 -9.93 8.02
N TYR A 245 -0.73 -10.04 8.53
CA TYR A 245 -1.05 -9.82 9.93
C TYR A 245 -1.01 -11.15 10.67
N TYR A 246 -0.20 -11.21 11.73
CA TYR A 246 0.01 -12.38 12.58
C TYR A 246 0.02 -11.99 14.07
N GLY A 247 -0.68 -10.89 14.40
CA GLY A 247 -0.97 -10.47 15.77
C GLY A 247 -1.86 -11.47 16.51
N LYS A 248 -1.88 -11.38 17.84
CA LYS A 248 -2.65 -12.31 18.68
C LYS A 248 -4.16 -12.04 18.64
N ALA A 249 -4.55 -10.78 18.51
CA ALA A 249 -5.95 -10.38 18.38
C ALA A 249 -6.45 -10.57 16.95
N ALA A 250 -7.78 -10.56 16.76
CA ALA A 250 -8.36 -10.52 15.43
C ALA A 250 -7.80 -9.33 14.64
N ARG A 251 -7.55 -9.51 13.34
CA ARG A 251 -7.06 -8.45 12.46
C ARG A 251 -8.01 -7.24 12.54
N PRO A 252 -7.54 -6.03 12.87
CA PRO A 252 -8.37 -4.84 12.87
C PRO A 252 -9.04 -4.65 11.50
N PRO A 253 -10.26 -4.10 11.37
CA PRO A 253 -10.86 -3.71 10.09
C PRO A 253 -10.14 -2.49 9.46
N SER A 254 -10.05 -2.45 8.13
CA SER A 254 -9.45 -1.35 7.34
C SER A 254 -10.16 -0.01 7.52
N TYR A 255 -9.50 1.09 7.17
CA TYR A 255 -10.16 2.40 7.06
C TYR A 255 -11.35 2.34 6.10
N PHE A 256 -11.17 1.65 4.96
CA PHE A 256 -12.25 1.44 3.99
C PHE A 256 -13.45 0.67 4.57
N SER A 257 -13.23 -0.27 5.49
CA SER A 257 -14.32 -0.97 6.18
C SER A 257 -14.97 -0.09 7.25
N LEU A 258 -14.15 0.64 8.02
CA LEU A 258 -14.60 1.46 9.15
C LEU A 258 -15.32 2.75 8.74
N GLU A 259 -14.99 3.39 7.61
CA GLU A 259 -15.71 4.60 7.15
C GLU A 259 -17.22 4.36 7.00
N ALA A 260 -17.62 3.10 6.77
CA ALA A 260 -19.02 2.72 6.67
C ALA A 260 -19.80 2.85 7.99
N GLN A 261 -19.08 2.95 9.12
CA GLN A 261 -19.63 3.04 10.47
C GLN A 261 -19.58 4.48 11.03
N THR A 262 -19.05 5.45 10.28
CA THR A 262 -18.85 6.83 10.74
C THR A 262 -19.90 7.82 10.21
N GLY A 263 -20.98 7.31 9.60
CA GLY A 263 -22.11 8.11 9.09
C GLY A 263 -21.91 8.72 7.70
N GLU A 264 -20.68 8.87 7.21
CA GLU A 264 -20.36 9.30 5.84
C GLU A 264 -19.33 8.37 5.18
N ILE A 265 -19.56 7.98 3.93
CA ILE A 265 -18.62 7.13 3.16
C ILE A 265 -18.08 7.83 1.91
N GLY A 266 -16.85 7.48 1.54
CA GLY A 266 -16.19 7.96 0.34
C GLY A 266 -15.00 8.87 0.61
N ARG A 267 -14.31 8.73 1.75
CA ARG A 267 -13.09 9.49 2.03
C ARG A 267 -11.83 8.64 1.89
N VAL A 268 -11.96 7.32 1.86
CA VAL A 268 -10.84 6.39 1.77
C VAL A 268 -10.58 5.95 0.34
N LEU A 269 -9.34 6.17 -0.11
CA LEU A 269 -8.71 5.52 -1.26
C LEU A 269 -7.75 4.48 -0.72
N ARG A 270 -8.10 3.21 -0.91
CA ARG A 270 -7.32 2.06 -0.49
C ARG A 270 -6.47 1.55 -1.63
N PHE A 271 -5.18 1.34 -1.39
CA PHE A 271 -4.25 0.75 -2.34
C PHE A 271 -3.83 -0.64 -1.86
N ASP A 272 -4.22 -1.67 -2.61
CA ASP A 272 -3.82 -3.04 -2.34
C ASP A 272 -2.74 -3.48 -3.33
N SER A 273 -1.92 -4.46 -2.92
CA SER A 273 -0.94 -5.10 -3.81
C SER A 273 -0.84 -6.59 -3.59
N LEU A 274 -0.79 -7.34 -4.69
CA LEU A 274 -0.48 -8.77 -4.66
C LEU A 274 1.04 -9.04 -4.56
N SER A 275 1.87 -8.00 -4.46
CA SER A 275 3.33 -8.12 -4.43
C SER A 275 3.86 -8.92 -3.24
N LYS A 276 3.16 -8.91 -2.11
CA LYS A 276 3.59 -9.56 -0.86
C LYS A 276 2.87 -10.87 -0.58
N ILE A 277 1.89 -11.21 -1.42
CA ILE A 277 1.04 -12.41 -1.27
C ILE A 277 1.22 -13.36 -2.44
N LEU A 278 1.25 -12.88 -3.69
CA LEU A 278 1.50 -13.72 -4.85
C LEU A 278 2.96 -13.62 -5.31
N SER A 279 3.35 -12.45 -5.83
CA SER A 279 4.71 -12.21 -6.32
C SER A 279 4.93 -10.73 -6.61
N ALA A 280 6.04 -10.17 -6.16
CA ALA A 280 6.40 -8.80 -6.50
C ALA A 280 6.66 -8.59 -8.00
N GLY A 281 7.01 -9.65 -8.74
CA GLY A 281 7.24 -9.63 -10.19
C GLY A 281 5.96 -9.69 -11.01
N ILE A 282 4.81 -10.09 -10.42
CA ILE A 282 3.53 -10.10 -11.14
C ILE A 282 3.02 -8.68 -11.39
N ARG A 283 3.54 -7.66 -10.70
CA ARG A 283 3.15 -6.24 -10.91
C ARG A 283 1.63 -6.01 -10.95
N ILE A 284 0.86 -6.69 -10.09
CA ILE A 284 -0.57 -6.42 -9.91
C ILE A 284 -0.83 -5.82 -8.53
N GLY A 285 -1.55 -4.71 -8.54
CA GLY A 285 -2.23 -4.12 -7.39
C GLY A 285 -3.55 -3.55 -7.86
N PHE A 286 -4.30 -2.93 -6.95
CA PHE A 286 -5.56 -2.30 -7.29
C PHE A 286 -5.90 -1.21 -6.29
N THR A 287 -6.78 -0.30 -6.73
CA THR A 287 -7.32 0.77 -5.90
C THR A 287 -8.80 0.54 -5.68
N THR A 288 -9.24 0.62 -4.43
CA THR A 288 -10.65 0.63 -4.05
C THR A 288 -10.98 2.00 -3.47
N GLY A 289 -12.02 2.66 -3.97
CA GLY A 289 -12.37 3.99 -3.49
C GLY A 289 -13.47 4.67 -4.30
N PRO A 290 -13.73 5.97 -4.06
CA PRO A 290 -14.81 6.71 -4.70
C PRO A 290 -14.74 6.68 -6.23
N THR A 291 -15.85 6.34 -6.88
CA THR A 291 -15.92 6.23 -8.35
C THR A 291 -15.39 7.47 -9.08
N ARG A 292 -15.68 8.67 -8.54
CA ARG A 292 -15.24 9.93 -9.16
C ARG A 292 -13.71 10.07 -9.17
N LEU A 293 -13.03 9.66 -8.11
CA LEU A 293 -11.56 9.71 -8.02
C LEU A 293 -10.92 8.60 -8.86
N LEU A 294 -11.49 7.40 -8.87
CA LEU A 294 -10.99 6.31 -9.72
C LEU A 294 -11.14 6.64 -11.21
N ASN A 295 -12.20 7.38 -11.63
CA ASN A 295 -12.33 7.85 -13.00
C ASN A 295 -11.17 8.79 -13.38
N ALA A 296 -10.80 9.71 -12.50
CA ALA A 296 -9.67 10.60 -12.70
C ALA A 296 -8.31 9.86 -12.78
N MET A 297 -8.16 8.79 -12.00
CA MET A 297 -7.00 7.89 -12.06
C MET A 297 -6.96 7.07 -13.36
N ASP A 298 -8.11 6.56 -13.80
CA ASP A 298 -8.22 5.83 -15.07
C ASP A 298 -7.94 6.74 -16.27
N ASP A 299 -8.37 8.00 -16.23
CA ASP A 299 -8.00 8.97 -17.28
C ASP A 299 -6.48 9.19 -17.35
N HIS A 300 -5.77 9.10 -16.22
CA HIS A 300 -4.30 9.13 -16.23
C HIS A 300 -3.72 7.86 -16.84
N THR A 301 -4.19 6.69 -16.38
CA THR A 301 -3.76 5.39 -16.90
C THR A 301 -3.97 5.30 -18.42
N ALA A 302 -5.12 5.77 -18.90
CA ALA A 302 -5.46 5.81 -20.31
C ALA A 302 -4.46 6.61 -21.18
N GLN A 303 -3.73 7.55 -20.60
CA GLN A 303 -2.73 8.37 -21.30
C GLN A 303 -1.31 7.88 -21.05
N ALA A 304 -1.01 7.41 -19.83
CA ALA A 304 0.34 7.00 -19.44
C ALA A 304 0.72 5.64 -20.04
N ASN A 305 -0.16 4.65 -19.96
CA ASN A 305 0.14 3.28 -20.36
C ASN A 305 -1.06 2.49 -20.92
N LEU A 306 -2.19 3.16 -21.20
CA LEU A 306 -3.46 2.63 -21.69
C LEU A 306 -4.19 1.70 -20.69
N GLN A 307 -3.51 0.69 -20.18
CA GLN A 307 -3.99 -0.32 -19.24
C GLN A 307 -2.80 -1.01 -18.56
N VAL A 308 -3.04 -1.66 -17.44
CA VAL A 308 -2.07 -2.62 -16.87
C VAL A 308 -1.95 -3.83 -17.81
N SER A 309 -0.77 -4.44 -17.94
CA SER A 309 -0.52 -5.62 -18.78
C SER A 309 -1.65 -6.65 -18.69
N SER A 310 -2.46 -6.79 -19.74
CA SER A 310 -3.60 -7.72 -19.77
C SER A 310 -3.15 -9.16 -19.64
N LEU A 311 -2.00 -9.50 -20.20
CA LEU A 311 -1.42 -10.83 -20.10
C LEU A 311 -1.15 -11.22 -18.63
N THR A 312 -0.53 -10.31 -17.90
CA THR A 312 -0.27 -10.47 -16.47
C THR A 312 -1.57 -10.53 -15.65
N GLN A 313 -2.57 -9.73 -16.01
CA GLN A 313 -3.88 -9.77 -15.38
C GLN A 313 -4.58 -11.12 -15.63
N ALA A 314 -4.50 -11.66 -16.85
CA ALA A 314 -5.08 -12.95 -17.21
C ALA A 314 -4.42 -14.11 -16.46
N ILE A 315 -3.08 -14.14 -16.40
CA ILE A 315 -2.34 -15.11 -15.57
C ILE A 315 -2.77 -15.02 -14.10
N THR A 316 -2.85 -13.81 -13.57
CA THR A 316 -3.28 -13.57 -12.18
C THR A 316 -4.70 -14.08 -11.96
N PHE A 317 -5.62 -13.74 -12.85
CA PHE A 317 -7.02 -14.16 -12.78
C PHE A 317 -7.15 -15.67 -12.87
N SER A 318 -6.42 -16.35 -13.77
CA SER A 318 -6.45 -17.82 -13.88
C SER A 318 -6.07 -18.50 -12.58
N VAL A 319 -5.03 -18.02 -11.88
CA VAL A 319 -4.63 -18.54 -10.56
C VAL A 319 -5.70 -18.26 -9.51
N LEU A 320 -6.13 -17.00 -9.36
CA LEU A 320 -7.10 -16.59 -8.35
C LEU A 320 -8.47 -17.24 -8.53
N ASN A 321 -8.92 -17.41 -9.77
CA ASN A 321 -10.18 -18.06 -10.11
C ASN A 321 -10.13 -19.56 -9.85
N ALA A 322 -9.01 -20.23 -10.18
CA ALA A 322 -8.83 -21.65 -9.87
C ALA A 322 -8.76 -21.93 -8.36
N TRP A 323 -8.20 -21.00 -7.60
CA TRP A 323 -8.21 -21.07 -6.13
C TRP A 323 -9.59 -20.79 -5.54
N GLY A 324 -10.33 -19.83 -6.10
CA GLY A 324 -11.48 -19.24 -5.41
C GLY A 324 -11.05 -18.46 -4.17
N TYR A 325 -12.01 -17.87 -3.46
CA TYR A 325 -11.71 -17.08 -2.26
C TYR A 325 -11.15 -17.93 -1.11
N ASP A 326 -11.69 -19.13 -0.90
CA ASP A 326 -11.27 -19.99 0.22
C ASP A 326 -9.78 -20.36 0.15
N ASN A 327 -9.31 -20.86 -0.99
CA ASN A 327 -7.89 -21.18 -1.14
C ASN A 327 -7.00 -19.93 -1.20
N PHE A 328 -7.50 -18.80 -1.69
CA PHE A 328 -6.78 -17.53 -1.59
C PHE A 328 -6.56 -17.13 -0.12
N ILE A 329 -7.59 -17.23 0.72
CA ILE A 329 -7.47 -16.95 2.17
C ILE A 329 -6.50 -17.93 2.83
N ILE A 330 -6.59 -19.23 2.54
CA ILE A 330 -5.64 -20.24 3.06
C ILE A 330 -4.20 -19.90 2.64
N HIS A 331 -3.99 -19.50 1.37
CA HIS A 331 -2.68 -19.07 0.88
C HIS A 331 -2.15 -17.86 1.65
N THR A 332 -3.00 -16.86 1.91
CA THR A 332 -2.62 -15.67 2.69
C THR A 332 -2.27 -16.01 4.14
N GLN A 333 -2.99 -16.94 4.77
CA GLN A 333 -2.74 -17.41 6.13
C GLN A 333 -1.42 -18.18 6.21
N ASN A 334 -1.16 -19.08 5.26
CA ASN A 334 0.11 -19.80 5.16
C ASN A 334 1.29 -18.83 4.99
N THR A 335 1.12 -17.81 4.14
CA THR A 335 2.12 -16.76 3.93
C THR A 335 2.35 -15.96 5.21
N SER A 336 1.28 -15.54 5.90
CA SER A 336 1.37 -14.83 7.18
C SER A 336 2.09 -15.65 8.25
N GLN A 337 1.77 -16.94 8.36
CA GLN A 337 2.41 -17.86 9.30
C GLN A 337 3.92 -18.03 9.03
N PHE A 338 4.32 -18.11 7.76
CA PHE A 338 5.73 -18.12 7.38
C PHE A 338 6.46 -16.85 7.87
N TYR A 339 5.89 -15.67 7.64
CA TYR A 339 6.48 -14.41 8.11
C TYR A 339 6.47 -14.29 9.64
N ARG A 340 5.46 -14.83 10.33
CA ARG A 340 5.43 -14.94 11.79
C ARG A 340 6.63 -15.73 12.33
N GLN A 341 6.94 -16.87 11.71
CA GLN A 341 8.10 -17.69 12.10
C GLN A 341 9.41 -16.94 11.89
N LYS A 342 9.59 -16.28 10.74
CA LYS A 342 10.76 -15.43 10.46
C LYS A 342 10.90 -14.29 11.48
N ARG A 343 9.77 -13.65 11.84
CA ARG A 343 9.70 -12.61 12.87
C ARG A 343 10.16 -13.15 14.22
N ASP A 344 9.69 -14.33 14.63
CA ASP A 344 10.05 -14.97 15.90
C ASP A 344 11.56 -15.29 15.97
N ILE A 345 12.14 -15.82 14.88
CA ILE A 345 13.58 -16.06 14.73
C ILE A 345 14.37 -14.76 14.90
N PHE A 346 13.98 -13.71 14.17
CA PHE A 346 14.65 -12.42 14.24
C PHE A 346 14.53 -11.79 15.63
N ALA A 347 13.36 -11.89 16.28
CA ALA A 347 13.16 -11.41 17.64
C ALA A 347 14.06 -12.12 18.66
N ALA A 348 14.25 -13.44 18.52
CA ALA A 348 15.14 -14.21 19.39
C ALA A 348 16.60 -13.77 19.22
N ALA A 349 17.05 -13.56 17.99
CA ALA A 349 18.41 -13.09 17.70
C ALA A 349 18.62 -11.63 18.17
N MET A 350 17.62 -10.74 18.05
CA MET A 350 17.65 -9.39 18.62
C MET A 350 17.84 -9.44 20.14
N ARG A 351 17.09 -10.29 20.87
CA ARG A 351 17.28 -10.47 22.32
C ARG A 351 18.66 -11.04 22.66
N LYS A 352 19.15 -12.00 21.89
CA LYS A 352 20.47 -12.62 22.13
C LYS A 352 21.61 -11.62 21.94
N HIS A 353 21.56 -10.77 20.92
CA HIS A 353 22.71 -9.95 20.52
C HIS A 353 22.58 -8.47 20.83
N LEU A 354 21.37 -7.90 20.82
CA LEU A 354 21.16 -6.46 20.93
C LEU A 354 20.47 -6.01 22.23
N ASP A 355 20.21 -6.93 23.17
CA ASP A 355 19.70 -6.54 24.48
C ASP A 355 20.66 -5.56 25.19
N GLY A 356 20.09 -4.48 25.72
CA GLY A 356 20.83 -3.32 26.25
C GLY A 356 21.60 -2.48 25.21
N LEU A 357 21.55 -2.80 23.92
CA LEU A 357 22.17 -2.05 22.82
C LEU A 357 21.17 -1.42 21.86
N ALA A 358 19.92 -1.89 21.86
CA ALA A 358 18.83 -1.34 21.09
C ALA A 358 17.50 -1.48 21.82
N GLU A 359 16.53 -0.65 21.45
CA GLU A 359 15.12 -0.76 21.87
C GLU A 359 14.26 -1.06 20.65
N TRP A 360 13.31 -1.98 20.81
CA TRP A 360 12.41 -2.37 19.71
C TRP A 360 11.09 -2.90 20.22
N ASN A 361 10.09 -2.83 19.35
CA ASN A 361 8.83 -3.54 19.52
C ASN A 361 8.79 -4.74 18.59
N ILE A 362 8.09 -5.79 19.03
CA ILE A 362 7.90 -6.98 18.21
C ILE A 362 6.73 -6.71 17.26
N PRO A 363 6.94 -6.64 15.93
CA PRO A 363 5.87 -6.31 14.99
C PRO A 363 4.82 -7.42 14.97
N GLU A 364 3.56 -7.02 14.79
CA GLU A 364 2.41 -7.94 14.65
C GLU A 364 1.99 -8.14 13.20
N ALA A 365 2.59 -7.39 12.28
CA ALA A 365 2.35 -7.53 10.85
C ALA A 365 3.57 -7.10 10.01
N GLY A 366 3.53 -7.44 8.73
CA GLY A 366 4.53 -7.01 7.76
C GLY A 366 5.82 -7.82 7.80
N MET A 367 6.94 -7.16 7.55
CA MET A 367 8.24 -7.83 7.33
C MET A 367 9.45 -7.01 7.80
N PHE A 368 9.24 -6.10 8.76
CA PHE A 368 10.25 -5.16 9.24
C PHE A 368 10.34 -5.12 10.76
N PHE A 369 11.57 -5.05 11.27
CA PHE A 369 11.86 -4.54 12.60
C PHE A 369 12.32 -3.10 12.48
N TRP A 370 11.82 -2.27 13.39
CA TRP A 370 12.24 -0.89 13.62
C TRP A 370 12.77 -0.78 15.03
N PHE A 371 14.02 -0.37 15.18
CA PHE A 371 14.70 -0.36 16.46
C PHE A 371 15.57 0.87 16.62
N LYS A 372 15.60 1.43 17.84
CA LYS A 372 16.45 2.56 18.21
C LYS A 372 17.78 2.03 18.73
N LEU A 373 18.89 2.51 18.17
CA LEU A 373 20.22 2.23 18.70
C LEU A 373 20.44 3.00 20.01
N LEU A 374 21.03 2.34 21.01
CA LEU A 374 21.41 2.95 22.27
C LEU A 374 22.95 3.10 22.31
N LEU A 375 23.50 4.17 21.77
CA LEU A 375 24.96 4.37 21.71
C LEU A 375 25.52 5.29 22.79
N HIS A 376 24.68 6.15 23.38
CA HIS A 376 25.07 7.14 24.39
C HIS A 376 24.31 6.90 25.69
N GLU A 377 24.87 7.34 26.81
CA GLU A 377 24.21 7.28 28.12
C GLU A 377 23.09 8.32 28.24
N ASP A 378 23.21 9.47 27.56
CA ASP A 378 22.13 10.44 27.48
C ASP A 378 21.09 9.98 26.43
N PRO A 379 19.87 9.61 26.83
CA PRO A 379 18.82 9.19 25.90
C PRO A 379 18.35 10.32 24.97
N ASN A 380 18.72 11.58 25.25
CA ASN A 380 18.38 12.76 24.46
C ASN A 380 19.41 13.08 23.37
N GLU A 381 20.60 12.47 23.40
CA GLU A 381 21.60 12.69 22.36
C GLU A 381 21.15 12.04 21.04
N VAL A 382 21.09 12.84 19.97
CA VAL A 382 20.61 12.37 18.67
C VAL A 382 21.72 11.62 17.95
N ILE A 383 21.66 10.30 18.01
CA ILE A 383 22.49 9.40 17.20
C ILE A 383 22.11 9.56 15.73
N ASP A 384 23.09 9.65 14.85
CA ASP A 384 22.86 9.49 13.41
C ASP A 384 23.10 8.05 12.98
N SER A 385 22.01 7.29 12.84
CA SER A 385 22.06 5.90 12.35
C SER A 385 22.66 5.78 10.95
N ASP A 386 22.64 6.83 10.11
CA ASP A 386 23.25 6.78 8.78
C ASP A 386 24.76 6.60 8.86
N ALA A 387 25.43 7.37 9.73
CA ALA A 387 26.86 7.27 9.97
C ALA A 387 27.26 5.87 10.48
N VAL A 388 26.48 5.30 11.41
CA VAL A 388 26.74 3.96 11.97
C VAL A 388 26.55 2.88 10.91
N ILE A 389 25.41 2.91 10.20
CA ILE A 389 25.01 1.85 9.27
C ILE A 389 25.87 1.87 8.00
N ARG A 390 26.04 3.02 7.36
CA ARG A 390 26.86 3.14 6.14
C ARG A 390 28.36 3.11 6.42
N GLY A 391 28.76 3.43 7.66
CA GLY A 391 30.13 3.37 8.13
C GLY A 391 30.51 2.00 8.66
N ASN A 392 30.52 1.87 9.99
CA ASN A 392 31.14 0.74 10.66
C ASN A 392 30.32 -0.55 10.58
N ALA A 393 28.99 -0.48 10.51
CA ALA A 393 28.16 -1.68 10.28
C ALA A 393 28.42 -2.28 8.90
N PHE A 394 28.45 -1.45 7.85
CA PHE A 394 28.77 -1.89 6.49
C PHE A 394 30.17 -2.52 6.39
N LYS A 395 31.19 -1.89 6.98
CA LYS A 395 32.55 -2.47 7.06
C LYS A 395 32.58 -3.78 7.85
N GLY A 396 31.72 -3.91 8.85
CA GLY A 396 31.49 -5.13 9.62
C GLY A 396 30.66 -6.19 8.87
N GLY A 397 30.25 -5.94 7.63
CA GLY A 397 29.48 -6.87 6.80
C GLY A 397 27.99 -6.93 7.13
N VAL A 398 27.41 -5.84 7.66
CA VAL A 398 25.98 -5.70 7.95
C VAL A 398 25.43 -4.46 7.25
N LEU A 399 24.33 -4.62 6.52
CA LEU A 399 23.62 -3.51 5.90
C LEU A 399 22.15 -3.53 6.31
N ALA A 400 21.70 -2.44 6.90
CA ALA A 400 20.30 -2.14 7.20
C ALA A 400 19.92 -0.80 6.56
N LEU A 401 18.68 -0.34 6.72
CA LEU A 401 18.31 1.02 6.32
C LEU A 401 18.36 1.97 7.52
N PRO A 402 19.15 3.05 7.44
CA PRO A 402 19.18 4.06 8.49
C PRO A 402 17.84 4.81 8.52
N GLY A 403 17.46 5.32 9.69
CA GLY A 403 16.10 5.78 9.92
C GLY A 403 15.75 7.09 9.23
N ASN A 404 16.75 7.93 8.97
CA ASN A 404 16.60 9.24 8.32
C ASN A 404 15.96 9.13 6.92
N VAL A 405 16.15 8.00 6.20
CA VAL A 405 15.56 7.78 4.86
C VAL A 405 14.03 7.70 4.87
N PHE A 406 13.42 7.49 6.05
CA PHE A 406 11.98 7.41 6.24
C PHE A 406 11.38 8.73 6.77
N LEU A 407 12.20 9.78 6.95
CA LEU A 407 11.76 11.09 7.40
C LEU A 407 11.77 12.06 6.21
N PRO A 408 10.64 12.72 5.86
CA PRO A 408 10.62 13.76 4.82
C PRO A 408 11.66 14.87 5.04
N SER A 409 11.91 15.26 6.30
CA SER A 409 12.94 16.22 6.69
C SER A 409 14.38 15.71 6.55
N GLY A 410 14.60 14.40 6.43
CA GLY A 410 15.93 13.78 6.45
C GLY A 410 16.68 13.95 7.77
N ALA A 411 15.97 14.30 8.86
CA ALA A 411 16.58 14.55 10.16
C ALA A 411 17.34 13.34 10.68
N ALA A 412 18.46 13.60 11.38
CA ALA A 412 19.24 12.56 12.05
C ALA A 412 18.37 11.82 13.07
N THR A 413 18.55 10.50 13.15
CA THR A 413 17.78 9.64 14.05
C THR A 413 18.52 8.36 14.35
N GLY A 414 18.41 7.90 15.61
CA GLY A 414 19.02 6.65 16.08
C GLY A 414 18.28 5.40 15.63
N PHE A 415 17.18 5.52 14.89
CA PHE A 415 16.40 4.38 14.46
C PHE A 415 16.96 3.70 13.21
N VAL A 416 16.77 2.39 13.11
CA VAL A 416 17.19 1.55 11.99
C VAL A 416 16.05 0.61 11.61
N ARG A 417 15.86 0.38 10.30
CA ARG A 417 14.95 -0.64 9.78
C ARG A 417 15.71 -1.86 9.25
N ALA A 418 15.41 -3.03 9.78
CA ALA A 418 15.86 -4.32 9.23
C ALA A 418 14.67 -5.12 8.68
N SER A 419 14.86 -5.82 7.56
CA SER A 419 13.85 -6.76 7.04
C SER A 419 14.24 -8.20 7.39
N PHE A 420 13.27 -8.98 7.86
CA PHE A 420 13.43 -10.40 8.16
C PHE A 420 12.84 -11.30 7.07
N SER A 421 12.55 -10.75 5.89
CA SER A 421 11.81 -11.45 4.83
C SER A 421 12.59 -12.57 4.15
N LEU A 422 13.89 -12.37 3.89
CA LEU A 422 14.69 -13.27 3.06
C LEU A 422 15.60 -14.19 3.89
N LEU A 423 16.30 -13.62 4.88
CA LEU A 423 17.40 -14.28 5.57
C LEU A 423 16.98 -15.55 6.33
N GLY A 424 17.84 -16.57 6.29
CA GLY A 424 17.75 -17.75 7.16
C GLY A 424 18.12 -17.45 8.62
N GLU A 425 17.89 -18.41 9.52
CA GLU A 425 18.19 -18.25 10.95
C GLU A 425 19.68 -17.98 11.21
N ASP A 426 20.58 -18.75 10.60
CA ASP A 426 22.03 -18.59 10.76
C ASP A 426 22.52 -17.22 10.26
N GLU A 427 21.97 -16.75 9.14
CA GLU A 427 22.31 -15.44 8.57
C GLU A 427 21.81 -14.29 9.46
N VAL A 428 20.63 -14.44 10.06
CA VAL A 428 20.09 -13.47 11.02
C VAL A 428 20.94 -13.43 12.29
N ASP A 429 21.31 -14.59 12.85
CA ASP A 429 22.15 -14.66 14.04
C ASP A 429 23.51 -13.99 13.80
N GLU A 430 24.17 -14.32 12.68
CA GLU A 430 25.47 -13.76 12.32
C GLU A 430 25.40 -12.25 12.04
N ALA A 431 24.36 -11.78 11.34
CA ALA A 431 24.18 -10.36 11.06
C ALA A 431 24.02 -9.55 12.35
N LEU A 432 23.20 -10.02 13.31
CA LEU A 432 22.99 -9.32 14.57
C LEU A 432 24.19 -9.46 15.52
N ARG A 433 24.94 -10.58 15.48
CA ARG A 433 26.21 -10.73 16.19
C ARG A 433 27.26 -9.73 15.69
N ARG A 434 27.39 -9.56 14.37
CA ARG A 434 28.29 -8.56 13.78
C ARG A 434 27.88 -7.13 14.16
N LEU A 435 26.58 -6.84 14.12
CA LEU A 435 26.05 -5.55 14.53
C LEU A 435 26.35 -5.27 16.01
N ARG A 436 26.20 -6.26 16.90
CA ARG A 436 26.60 -6.15 18.32
C ARG A 436 28.05 -5.70 18.47
N VAL A 437 28.98 -6.34 17.76
CA VAL A 437 30.42 -5.97 17.82
C VAL A 437 30.65 -4.53 17.40
N VAL A 438 29.94 -4.05 16.38
CA VAL A 438 30.02 -2.67 15.93
C VAL A 438 29.47 -1.72 16.99
N LEU A 439 28.25 -1.96 17.50
CA LEU A 439 27.61 -1.07 18.48
C LEU A 439 28.39 -0.96 19.79
N LEU A 440 29.03 -2.04 20.25
CA LEU A 440 29.91 -1.98 21.43
C LEU A 440 31.12 -1.08 21.21
N LYS A 441 31.74 -1.13 20.02
CA LYS A 441 32.86 -0.25 19.67
C LYS A 441 32.43 1.21 19.55
N GLU A 442 31.26 1.47 18.96
CA GLU A 442 30.70 2.84 18.89
C GLU A 442 30.50 3.41 20.30
N ARG A 443 29.92 2.62 21.22
CA ARG A 443 29.69 3.04 22.60
C ARG A 443 30.99 3.32 23.36
N GLU A 444 32.01 2.47 23.19
CA GLU A 444 33.35 2.72 23.76
C GLU A 444 34.02 3.97 23.18
N GLY A 445 33.81 4.25 21.89
CA GLY A 445 34.30 5.46 21.23
C GLY A 445 33.63 6.72 21.77
N ALA A 446 32.30 6.69 21.93
CA ALA A 446 31.51 7.77 22.49
C ALA A 446 31.90 8.06 23.96
N ALA A 447 32.08 7.03 24.78
CA ALA A 447 32.50 7.17 26.17
C ALA A 447 33.92 7.77 26.36
N LYS A 448 34.77 7.73 25.32
CA LYS A 448 36.11 8.35 25.33
C LYS A 448 36.11 9.78 24.78
N ALA A 449 35.05 10.18 24.08
CA ALA A 449 34.91 11.50 23.47
C ALA A 449 34.21 12.50 24.40
N ASN A 450 33.43 12.01 25.36
CA ASN A 450 32.91 12.72 26.53
C ASN A 450 33.91 12.69 27.69
#